data_AF-A0A7S1A6A1-F1
#
_entry.id   AF-A0A7S1A6A1-F1
#
_cell.length_a   1.000
_cell.length_b   1.000
_cell.length_c   1.000
_cell.angle_alpha   90.00
_cell.angle_beta   90.00
_cell.angle_gamma   90.00
#
_symmetry.space_group_name_H-M   'P 1'
#
loop_
_entity.id
_entity.type
_entity.pdbx_description
1 polymer ?
#
loop_
_entity_poly.entity_id
_entity_poly.type
_entity_poly.pdbx_seq_one_letter_code
_entity_poly.pdbx_strand_id
1 'polypeptide(L)'
;HICQLCHCQTASVSVPLMAGASSCQTVLHPVANASMSTHYQVFGRMSFPAMRRSSQVGHDSHAVVLRLNQTEVGEPRHPHVIHQPSSTTQPSPAPQSKPSKPVGRRVLKAEPWLERPFQNARRAAYSLQAGRAHQFAEGCEYVGLGSFCAVSRALQALDLKNFSYPFDWTRSSLTGLLHCLDHNFSDFLTHTSCKDHESAGVCFSCAWGGSFWHHDPTEPQSRQDFARRIARLYGQGEVPLSKPRVFVRSMNSTDEVYLIPKLMQTLRWMLPGVTVYLLLLVDNQPAPGFMRLQGVPDVVVYKTGETLFANGGAAWTMQEQAEAYGEAIALATHLWADGDLQPRVEDVASLPELFARLVPFFGGDASTEMYWPSRPTPTQEVSRTSHCVARSTNLSHQVLHGAALFNRMAVHGGA
;
A
#
# COMPACT_ATOMS: atom_id res chain seq x y z
N HIS A 1 -16.45 16.54 -16.82
CA HIS A 1 -15.40 17.57 -16.96
C HIS A 1 -14.74 17.78 -15.59
N ILE A 2 -13.45 18.13 -15.59
CA ILE A 2 -12.55 18.37 -14.42
C ILE A 2 -11.66 17.17 -14.04
N CYS A 3 -10.55 17.07 -14.77
CA CYS A 3 -9.21 16.80 -14.23
C CYS A 3 -8.17 17.69 -14.97
N GLN A 4 -8.59 18.87 -15.42
CA GLN A 4 -7.73 19.88 -16.05
C GLN A 4 -8.32 21.25 -15.70
N LEU A 5 -7.55 22.09 -14.99
CA LEU A 5 -7.39 23.54 -15.17
C LEU A 5 -6.78 24.15 -13.91
N CYS A 6 -5.44 24.24 -13.89
CA CYS A 6 -4.73 25.36 -13.27
C CYS A 6 -4.40 26.33 -14.41
N HIS A 7 -5.03 27.50 -14.43
CA HIS A 7 -4.60 28.63 -15.24
C HIS A 7 -4.32 29.81 -14.31
N CYS A 8 -3.03 30.11 -14.15
CA CYS A 8 -2.58 31.39 -13.60
C CYS A 8 -2.94 32.50 -14.59
N GLN A 9 -3.63 33.52 -14.10
CA GLN A 9 -3.83 34.77 -14.83
C GLN A 9 -2.49 35.53 -14.87
N THR A 10 -1.90 35.66 -16.06
CA THR A 10 -0.86 36.65 -16.33
C THR A 10 -1.50 37.93 -16.82
N ALA A 11 -1.25 39.03 -16.12
CA ALA A 11 -1.64 40.38 -16.51
C ALA A 11 -1.02 40.76 -17.86
N SER A 12 -1.85 41.29 -18.76
CA SER A 12 -1.42 41.80 -20.06
C SER A 12 -0.85 43.21 -19.92
N VAL A 13 0.40 43.40 -20.35
CA VAL A 13 0.95 44.71 -20.69
C VAL A 13 1.00 44.80 -22.21
N SER A 14 0.33 45.83 -22.74
CA SER A 14 0.16 46.13 -24.15
C SER A 14 1.29 47.02 -24.69
N VAL A 15 1.94 46.59 -25.77
CA VAL A 15 2.72 47.43 -26.71
C VAL A 15 2.72 46.76 -28.11
N PRO A 16 2.98 47.45 -29.23
CA PRO A 16 2.08 47.45 -30.39
C PRO A 16 2.64 46.69 -31.61
N LEU A 17 1.71 46.38 -32.52
CA LEU A 17 1.95 45.83 -33.85
C LEU A 17 2.97 46.63 -34.68
N MET A 18 3.90 45.90 -35.32
CA MET A 18 4.50 46.29 -36.59
C MET A 18 4.38 45.11 -37.57
N ALA A 19 3.88 45.43 -38.75
CA ALA A 19 3.57 44.52 -39.84
C ALA A 19 4.82 44.03 -40.56
N GLY A 20 4.75 42.82 -41.12
CA GLY A 20 5.76 42.28 -42.02
C GLY A 20 5.30 40.96 -42.63
N ALA A 21 4.62 41.03 -43.76
CA ALA A 21 4.28 39.88 -44.58
C ALA A 21 5.55 39.34 -45.26
N SER A 22 5.78 38.03 -45.16
CA SER A 22 6.66 37.30 -46.07
C SER A 22 6.17 35.87 -46.21
N SER A 23 5.86 35.49 -47.44
CA SER A 23 5.54 34.13 -47.86
C SER A 23 6.73 33.21 -47.66
N CYS A 24 6.51 31.99 -47.19
CA CYS A 24 7.37 30.86 -47.52
C CYS A 24 6.60 29.54 -47.46
N GLN A 25 6.95 28.69 -48.42
CA GLN A 25 6.28 27.49 -48.87
C GLN A 25 6.13 26.40 -47.81
N THR A 26 4.97 25.73 -47.87
CA THR A 26 4.70 24.46 -47.20
C THR A 26 5.56 23.36 -47.81
N VAL A 27 6.54 22.87 -47.05
CA VAL A 27 7.21 21.59 -47.33
C VAL A 27 6.82 20.61 -46.21
N LEU A 28 6.10 19.57 -46.61
CA LEU A 28 5.78 18.42 -45.76
C LEU A 28 7.06 17.60 -45.54
N HIS A 29 7.45 17.41 -44.28
CA HIS A 29 8.34 16.32 -43.88
C HIS A 29 7.65 15.44 -42.83
N PRO A 30 7.69 14.11 -42.98
CA PRO A 30 7.15 13.17 -42.02
C PRO A 30 8.06 13.05 -40.78
N VAL A 31 7.44 13.03 -39.60
CA VAL A 31 8.12 12.70 -38.34
C VAL A 31 8.48 11.22 -38.37
N ALA A 32 9.78 10.96 -38.39
CA ALA A 32 10.36 9.63 -38.32
C ALA A 32 10.25 9.07 -36.90
N ASN A 33 9.88 7.79 -36.82
CA ASN A 33 9.98 6.95 -35.64
C ASN A 33 11.44 6.86 -35.18
N ALA A 34 11.72 7.31 -33.96
CA ALA A 34 12.96 7.00 -33.27
C ALA A 34 12.90 5.57 -32.73
N SER A 35 13.42 4.65 -33.54
CA SER A 35 13.85 3.31 -33.11
C SER A 35 15.09 3.47 -32.23
N MET A 36 14.99 3.15 -30.94
CA MET A 36 16.18 2.82 -30.15
C MET A 36 16.50 1.34 -30.34
N SER A 37 17.44 1.11 -31.27
CA SER A 37 18.21 -0.12 -31.37
C SER A 37 19.29 -0.11 -30.28
N THR A 38 19.26 -1.08 -29.38
CA THR A 38 20.45 -1.51 -28.64
C THR A 38 20.78 -2.93 -29.03
N HIS A 39 21.91 -3.06 -29.71
CA HIS A 39 22.59 -4.32 -30.01
C HIS A 39 22.79 -5.18 -28.77
N TYR A 40 22.24 -6.40 -28.78
CA TYR A 40 22.80 -7.53 -28.04
C TYR A 40 23.70 -8.31 -28.99
N GLN A 41 25.01 -8.19 -28.79
CA GLN A 41 25.98 -9.10 -29.38
C GLN A 41 25.89 -10.46 -28.69
N VAL A 42 25.72 -11.49 -29.52
CA VAL A 42 25.81 -12.90 -29.15
C VAL A 42 27.28 -13.26 -28.96
N PHE A 43 27.70 -13.49 -27.72
CA PHE A 43 28.83 -14.37 -27.37
C PHE A 43 28.18 -15.59 -26.68
N GLY A 44 28.35 -16.83 -27.13
CA GLY A 44 29.62 -17.52 -27.30
C GLY A 44 29.64 -18.63 -26.24
N ARG A 45 29.33 -19.87 -26.64
CA ARG A 45 29.38 -21.06 -25.79
C ARG A 45 30.75 -21.13 -25.09
N MET A 46 30.75 -21.08 -23.76
CA MET A 46 31.87 -21.56 -22.94
C MET A 46 31.41 -22.79 -22.16
N SER A 47 31.97 -23.93 -22.54
CA SER A 47 31.91 -25.19 -21.81
C SER A 47 32.79 -25.08 -20.56
N PHE A 48 32.23 -25.37 -19.38
CA PHE A 48 33.01 -25.51 -18.14
C PHE A 48 33.25 -26.99 -17.81
N PRO A 49 34.45 -27.37 -17.33
CA PRO A 49 34.78 -28.74 -17.00
C PRO A 49 34.20 -29.15 -15.66
N ALA A 50 33.81 -30.42 -15.58
CA ALA A 50 33.36 -31.09 -14.36
C ALA A 50 34.46 -31.08 -13.28
N MET A 51 34.16 -30.50 -12.12
CA MET A 51 34.97 -30.66 -10.91
C MET A 51 34.31 -31.68 -9.97
N ARG A 52 35.00 -32.81 -9.77
CA ARG A 52 34.80 -33.74 -8.65
C ARG A 52 35.42 -33.15 -7.38
N ARG A 53 34.69 -33.18 -6.26
CA ARG A 53 35.22 -33.40 -4.89
C ARG A 53 34.11 -34.10 -4.09
N SER A 54 34.30 -35.37 -3.75
CA SER A 54 35.03 -35.87 -2.57
C SER A 54 34.29 -35.60 -1.27
N SER A 55 33.81 -36.70 -0.73
CA SER A 55 33.17 -36.93 0.56
C SER A 55 34.07 -36.63 1.77
N GLN A 56 33.39 -36.38 2.89
CA GLN A 56 33.58 -37.00 4.22
C GLN A 56 34.24 -36.20 5.38
N VAL A 57 33.50 -36.28 6.51
CA VAL A 57 33.86 -36.23 7.96
C VAL A 57 34.04 -34.88 8.66
N GLY A 58 33.33 -34.72 9.79
CA GLY A 58 33.79 -33.94 10.95
C GLY A 58 32.68 -33.36 11.82
N HIS A 59 32.25 -34.10 12.85
CA HIS A 59 31.51 -33.58 14.01
C HIS A 59 32.33 -32.48 14.73
N ASP A 60 31.67 -31.46 15.28
CA ASP A 60 31.76 -31.20 16.72
C ASP A 60 30.72 -30.19 17.23
N SER A 61 30.23 -30.52 18.41
CA SER A 61 29.10 -29.93 19.12
C SER A 61 29.60 -28.98 20.21
N HIS A 62 29.06 -27.77 20.31
CA HIS A 62 29.07 -27.02 21.57
C HIS A 62 27.74 -26.25 21.72
N ALA A 63 26.77 -26.92 22.35
CA ALA A 63 25.56 -26.28 22.86
C ALA A 63 25.83 -25.78 24.29
N VAL A 64 25.71 -24.46 24.48
CA VAL A 64 25.74 -23.81 25.79
C VAL A 64 24.37 -23.99 26.45
N VAL A 65 24.31 -24.81 27.51
CA VAL A 65 23.11 -25.01 28.33
C VAL A 65 23.05 -23.91 29.39
N LEU A 66 22.12 -22.96 29.23
CA LEU A 66 21.72 -22.06 30.31
C LEU A 66 20.52 -22.66 31.04
N ARG A 67 20.73 -23.15 32.26
CA ARG A 67 19.65 -23.50 33.20
C ARG A 67 19.02 -22.22 33.73
N LEU A 68 17.71 -22.08 33.55
CA LEU A 68 16.89 -21.11 34.27
C LEU A 68 15.77 -21.84 35.01
N ASN A 69 15.56 -21.41 36.26
CA ASN A 69 14.70 -22.00 37.26
C ASN A 69 13.23 -22.10 36.81
N GLN A 70 12.60 -23.22 37.17
CA GLN A 70 11.17 -23.46 37.05
C GLN A 70 10.42 -22.66 38.12
N THR A 71 9.47 -21.84 37.69
CA THR A 71 8.36 -21.37 38.54
C THR A 71 7.06 -21.46 37.74
N GLU A 72 6.16 -22.27 38.31
CA GLU A 72 4.70 -22.37 38.22
C GLU A 72 3.99 -22.04 36.89
N VAL A 73 3.32 -23.08 36.39
CA VAL A 73 2.47 -23.12 35.19
C VAL A 73 1.08 -22.59 35.54
N GLY A 74 0.67 -21.51 34.88
CA GLY A 74 -0.74 -21.12 34.75
C GLY A 74 -1.28 -21.54 33.39
N GLU A 75 -2.39 -22.29 33.37
CA GLU A 75 -3.07 -22.75 32.15
C GLU A 75 -3.51 -21.60 31.22
N PRO A 76 -3.41 -21.74 29.89
CA PRO A 76 -3.96 -20.79 28.94
C PRO A 76 -5.46 -21.01 28.77
N ARG A 77 -6.26 -20.01 29.15
CA ARG A 77 -7.70 -19.96 28.84
C ARG A 77 -7.92 -19.64 27.37
N HIS A 78 -8.63 -20.51 26.66
CA HIS A 78 -9.20 -20.23 25.35
C HIS A 78 -10.24 -19.09 25.43
N PRO A 79 -10.33 -18.20 24.43
CA PRO A 79 -11.40 -17.21 24.40
C PRO A 79 -12.72 -17.90 24.01
N HIS A 80 -13.58 -18.09 25.00
CA HIS A 80 -14.99 -18.38 24.77
C HIS A 80 -15.65 -17.17 24.09
N VAL A 81 -16.17 -17.42 22.88
CA VAL A 81 -17.10 -16.53 22.19
C VAL A 81 -18.47 -16.67 22.84
N ILE A 82 -18.80 -15.83 23.82
CA ILE A 82 -20.19 -15.48 24.17
C ILE A 82 -20.20 -14.07 24.78
N HIS A 83 -20.80 -13.11 24.09
CA HIS A 83 -21.56 -12.02 24.71
C HIS A 83 -22.63 -11.52 23.74
N GLN A 84 -23.89 -11.84 24.02
CA GLN A 84 -25.02 -10.98 23.66
C GLN A 84 -24.98 -9.75 24.58
N PRO A 85 -25.06 -8.52 24.07
CA PRO A 85 -25.30 -7.36 24.91
C PRO A 85 -26.81 -7.09 25.03
N SER A 86 -27.36 -7.39 26.20
CA SER A 86 -28.59 -6.79 26.70
C SER A 86 -28.20 -5.55 27.50
N SER A 87 -28.09 -4.40 26.84
CA SER A 87 -28.00 -3.10 27.53
C SER A 87 -28.67 -2.02 26.70
N THR A 88 -29.91 -1.69 27.08
CA THR A 88 -30.69 -0.58 26.54
C THR A 88 -30.14 0.73 27.10
N THR A 89 -29.14 1.30 26.44
CA THR A 89 -28.76 2.71 26.65
C THR A 89 -29.47 3.53 25.59
N GLN A 90 -30.36 4.43 26.00
CA GLN A 90 -31.04 5.34 25.07
C GLN A 90 -30.01 6.25 24.36
N PRO A 91 -29.96 6.27 23.02
CA PRO A 91 -29.10 7.18 22.29
C PRO A 91 -29.60 8.62 22.43
N SER A 92 -28.67 9.56 22.64
CA SER A 92 -28.96 11.00 22.53
C SER A 92 -29.54 11.31 21.14
N PRO A 93 -30.51 12.24 21.04
CA PRO A 93 -31.12 12.59 19.76
C PRO A 93 -30.06 13.15 18.82
N ALA A 94 -29.80 12.44 17.73
CA ALA A 94 -28.92 12.88 16.68
C ALA A 94 -29.43 14.20 16.07
N PRO A 95 -28.54 15.14 15.70
CA PRO A 95 -28.94 16.37 15.05
C PRO A 95 -29.73 16.06 13.77
N GLN A 96 -30.94 16.62 13.67
CA GLN A 96 -31.81 16.45 12.51
C GLN A 96 -31.16 17.06 11.26
N SER A 97 -30.53 16.22 10.45
CA SER A 97 -29.98 16.61 9.15
C SER A 97 -31.12 16.88 8.17
N LYS A 98 -31.10 18.04 7.51
CA LYS A 98 -32.02 18.39 6.42
C LYS A 98 -32.01 17.29 5.34
N PRO A 99 -33.16 16.98 4.70
CA PRO A 99 -33.23 15.97 3.65
C PRO A 99 -32.29 16.34 2.50
N SER A 100 -31.27 15.52 2.27
CA SER A 100 -30.34 15.67 1.16
C SER A 100 -31.05 15.39 -0.16
N LYS A 101 -30.82 16.24 -1.17
CA LYS A 101 -31.29 15.99 -2.54
C LYS A 101 -30.78 14.62 -3.01
N PRO A 102 -31.55 13.85 -3.80
CA PRO A 102 -31.09 12.57 -4.34
C PRO A 102 -29.79 12.79 -5.11
N VAL A 103 -28.72 12.17 -4.61
CA VAL A 103 -27.39 12.24 -5.22
C VAL A 103 -27.48 11.47 -6.53
N GLY A 104 -27.58 12.19 -7.66
CA GLY A 104 -27.61 11.58 -8.97
C GLY A 104 -26.38 10.68 -9.15
N ARG A 105 -26.60 9.43 -9.59
CA ARG A 105 -25.53 8.45 -9.82
C ARG A 105 -24.50 9.06 -10.76
N ARG A 106 -23.31 9.39 -10.26
CA ARG A 106 -22.22 9.97 -11.06
C ARG A 106 -21.80 8.94 -12.11
N VAL A 107 -22.06 9.21 -13.38
CA VAL A 107 -21.53 8.41 -14.48
C VAL A 107 -20.01 8.63 -14.47
N LEU A 108 -19.27 7.62 -13.99
CA LEU A 108 -17.82 7.66 -14.04
C LEU A 108 -17.39 7.70 -15.50
N LYS A 109 -16.52 8.64 -15.84
CA LYS A 109 -15.93 8.70 -17.18
C LYS A 109 -15.16 7.40 -17.38
N ALA A 110 -15.35 6.74 -18.52
CA ALA A 110 -14.55 5.57 -18.88
C ALA A 110 -13.06 5.95 -18.81
N GLU A 111 -12.25 5.04 -18.27
CA GLU A 111 -10.80 5.16 -18.14
C GLU A 111 -10.17 4.13 -19.08
N PRO A 112 -9.88 4.48 -20.35
CA PRO A 112 -9.46 3.51 -21.36
C PRO A 112 -8.20 2.75 -20.95
N TRP A 113 -7.32 3.39 -20.20
CA TRP A 113 -6.08 2.79 -19.70
C TRP A 113 -6.29 1.63 -18.71
N LEU A 114 -7.51 1.40 -18.22
CA LEU A 114 -7.88 0.24 -17.40
C LEU A 114 -8.53 -0.90 -18.20
N GLU A 115 -8.71 -0.75 -19.51
CA GLU A 115 -9.31 -1.78 -20.35
C GLU A 115 -8.34 -2.94 -20.61
N ARG A 116 -8.90 -4.11 -20.98
CA ARG A 116 -8.16 -5.38 -21.13
C ARG A 116 -6.94 -5.30 -22.03
N PRO A 117 -6.95 -4.60 -23.20
CA PRO A 117 -5.76 -4.49 -24.04
C PRO A 117 -4.58 -3.80 -23.32
N PHE A 118 -4.85 -2.74 -22.54
CA PHE A 118 -3.83 -2.03 -21.78
C PHE A 118 -3.33 -2.84 -20.58
N GLN A 119 -4.23 -3.55 -19.90
CA GLN A 119 -3.85 -4.48 -18.84
C GLN A 119 -2.92 -5.59 -19.36
N ASN A 120 -3.28 -6.22 -20.47
CA ASN A 120 -2.47 -7.25 -21.11
C ASN A 120 -1.10 -6.70 -21.52
N ALA A 121 -1.04 -5.50 -22.09
CA ALA A 121 0.21 -4.85 -22.47
C ALA A 121 1.12 -4.58 -21.27
N ARG A 122 0.58 -4.08 -20.14
CA ARG A 122 1.37 -3.88 -18.92
C ARG A 122 1.88 -5.20 -18.33
N ARG A 123 1.03 -6.21 -18.27
CA ARG A 123 1.45 -7.55 -17.80
C ARG A 123 2.55 -8.13 -18.68
N ALA A 124 2.49 -7.93 -20.01
CA ALA A 124 3.55 -8.34 -20.92
C ALA A 124 4.85 -7.58 -20.63
N ALA A 125 4.77 -6.24 -20.52
CA ALA A 125 5.92 -5.38 -20.24
C ALA A 125 6.64 -5.74 -18.94
N TYR A 126 5.89 -6.16 -17.91
CA TYR A 126 6.43 -6.59 -16.63
C TYR A 126 6.63 -8.11 -16.51
N SER A 127 6.58 -8.88 -17.61
CA SER A 127 6.77 -10.34 -17.58
C SER A 127 5.85 -11.10 -16.61
N LEU A 128 4.59 -10.65 -16.45
CA LEU A 128 3.55 -11.26 -15.59
C LEU A 128 2.58 -12.17 -16.37
N GLN A 129 2.92 -12.54 -17.60
CA GLN A 129 2.11 -13.41 -18.47
C GLN A 129 2.58 -14.87 -18.49
N ALA A 130 3.82 -15.14 -18.08
CA ALA A 130 4.40 -16.47 -18.05
C ALA A 130 5.49 -16.58 -16.98
N GLY A 131 5.99 -17.81 -16.72
CA GLY A 131 7.07 -18.06 -15.77
C GLY A 131 6.63 -18.05 -14.31
N ARG A 132 7.61 -18.00 -13.40
CA ARG A 132 7.39 -18.09 -11.94
C ARG A 132 6.63 -16.89 -11.39
N ALA A 133 6.92 -15.67 -11.84
CA ALA A 133 6.21 -14.48 -11.40
C ALA A 133 4.72 -14.51 -11.80
N HIS A 134 4.39 -15.01 -12.99
CA HIS A 134 3.00 -15.25 -13.38
C HIS A 134 2.33 -16.27 -12.45
N GLN A 135 2.95 -17.43 -12.21
CA GLN A 135 2.41 -18.44 -11.30
C GLN A 135 2.19 -17.91 -9.88
N PHE A 136 3.14 -17.11 -9.37
CA PHE A 136 3.02 -16.44 -8.09
C PHE A 136 1.84 -15.46 -8.09
N ALA A 137 1.72 -14.64 -9.14
CA ALA A 137 0.65 -13.66 -9.27
C ALA A 137 -0.74 -14.32 -9.28
N GLU A 138 -0.92 -15.39 -10.06
CA GLU A 138 -2.19 -16.12 -10.12
C GLU A 138 -2.47 -16.92 -8.82
N GLY A 139 -1.41 -17.38 -8.14
CA GLY A 139 -1.51 -18.14 -6.89
C GLY A 139 -1.88 -17.31 -5.66
N CYS A 140 -1.70 -15.99 -5.72
CA CYS A 140 -1.96 -15.08 -4.62
C CYS A 140 -3.26 -14.29 -4.80
N GLU A 141 -3.79 -13.75 -3.71
CA GLU A 141 -4.80 -12.69 -3.77
C GLU A 141 -4.16 -11.36 -3.39
N TYR A 142 -4.34 -10.34 -4.24
CA TYR A 142 -3.81 -9.01 -4.01
C TYR A 142 -4.85 -8.12 -3.34
N VAL A 143 -4.45 -7.47 -2.25
CA VAL A 143 -5.34 -6.69 -1.39
C VAL A 143 -4.78 -5.29 -1.15
N GLY A 144 -5.55 -4.27 -1.54
CA GLY A 144 -5.26 -2.88 -1.21
C GLY A 144 -5.59 -2.56 0.26
N LEU A 145 -4.62 -2.04 1.00
CA LEU A 145 -4.75 -1.59 2.39
C LEU A 145 -4.95 -0.06 2.52
N GLY A 146 -5.39 0.57 1.44
CA GLY A 146 -5.79 1.98 1.39
C GLY A 146 -4.64 2.96 1.51
N SER A 147 -4.82 3.97 2.37
CA SER A 147 -4.19 5.29 2.31
C SER A 147 -4.59 6.10 1.08
N PHE A 148 -4.55 5.50 -0.11
CA PHE A 148 -4.91 6.19 -1.35
C PHE A 148 -5.42 5.22 -2.42
N CYS A 149 -6.43 5.65 -3.19
CA CYS A 149 -7.10 4.80 -4.17
C CYS A 149 -6.22 4.41 -5.38
N ALA A 150 -5.08 5.08 -5.59
CA ALA A 150 -4.13 4.68 -6.64
C ALA A 150 -3.60 3.26 -6.45
N VAL A 151 -3.54 2.72 -5.22
CA VAL A 151 -3.17 1.31 -4.98
C VAL A 151 -4.13 0.38 -5.71
N SER A 152 -5.44 0.58 -5.51
CA SER A 152 -6.47 -0.24 -6.14
C SER A 152 -6.49 -0.04 -7.66
N ARG A 153 -6.22 1.18 -8.14
CA ARG A 153 -6.07 1.45 -9.56
C ARG A 153 -4.86 0.76 -10.18
N ALA A 154 -3.73 0.71 -9.49
CA ALA A 154 -2.54 -0.02 -9.94
C ALA A 154 -2.81 -1.52 -10.05
N LEU A 155 -3.49 -2.10 -9.04
CA LEU A 155 -3.91 -3.50 -9.09
C LEU A 155 -4.89 -3.78 -10.24
N GLN A 156 -5.82 -2.85 -10.54
CA GLN A 156 -6.68 -2.95 -11.73
C GLN A 156 -5.88 -2.86 -13.03
N ALA A 157 -4.92 -1.94 -13.12
CA ALA A 157 -4.11 -1.72 -14.31
C ALA A 157 -3.24 -2.93 -14.67
N LEU A 158 -2.91 -3.77 -13.68
CA LEU A 158 -2.19 -5.04 -13.86
C LEU A 158 -3.11 -6.27 -13.96
N ASP A 159 -4.43 -6.10 -13.91
CA ASP A 159 -5.38 -7.22 -13.81
C ASP A 159 -5.05 -8.18 -12.66
N LEU A 160 -4.62 -7.63 -11.52
CA LEU A 160 -4.38 -8.37 -10.27
C LEU A 160 -5.51 -8.16 -9.24
N LYS A 161 -6.41 -7.22 -9.51
CA LYS A 161 -7.55 -6.91 -8.63
C LYS A 161 -8.78 -7.74 -9.00
N ASN A 162 -8.90 -8.93 -8.41
CA ASN A 162 -10.08 -9.79 -8.58
C ASN A 162 -11.32 -9.20 -7.90
N PHE A 163 -11.11 -8.55 -6.76
CA PHE A 163 -12.16 -8.18 -5.83
C PHE A 163 -11.95 -6.78 -5.27
N SER A 164 -13.00 -6.17 -4.71
CA SER A 164 -12.87 -4.94 -3.91
C SER A 164 -12.70 -5.27 -2.44
N TYR A 165 -11.89 -4.48 -1.75
CA TYR A 165 -11.57 -4.62 -0.34
C TYR A 165 -11.96 -3.36 0.45
N PRO A 166 -12.02 -3.44 1.79
CA PRO A 166 -12.55 -2.34 2.61
C PRO A 166 -11.81 -1.02 2.43
N PHE A 167 -10.50 -1.07 2.18
CA PHE A 167 -9.65 0.12 2.11
C PHE A 167 -9.36 0.61 0.70
N ASP A 168 -9.90 -0.03 -0.36
CA ASP A 168 -9.58 0.34 -1.75
C ASP A 168 -9.94 1.79 -2.10
N TRP A 169 -10.98 2.32 -1.47
CA TRP A 169 -11.60 3.60 -1.82
C TRP A 169 -11.74 4.52 -0.61
N THR A 170 -10.86 4.35 0.38
CA THR A 170 -10.83 5.16 1.59
C THR A 170 -9.45 5.80 1.78
N ARG A 171 -9.42 6.92 2.51
CA ARG A 171 -8.18 7.43 3.09
C ARG A 171 -7.98 6.77 4.44
N SER A 172 -6.76 6.32 4.73
CA SER A 172 -6.43 5.72 6.02
C SER A 172 -4.97 5.95 6.41
N SER A 173 -4.76 6.42 7.63
CA SER A 173 -3.45 6.28 8.29
C SER A 173 -3.25 4.81 8.69
N LEU A 174 -2.00 4.40 8.95
CA LEU A 174 -1.69 3.04 9.35
C LEU A 174 -2.18 2.77 10.77
N THR A 175 -2.18 3.78 11.65
CA THR A 175 -2.84 3.69 12.95
C THR A 175 -4.34 3.42 12.80
N GLY A 176 -5.03 4.12 11.89
CA GLY A 176 -6.45 3.88 11.67
C GLY A 176 -6.76 2.52 11.06
N LEU A 177 -5.91 2.04 10.16
CA LEU A 177 -6.01 0.67 9.65
C LEU A 177 -5.83 -0.36 10.76
N LEU A 178 -4.80 -0.21 11.59
CA LEU A 178 -4.55 -1.09 12.74
C LEU A 178 -5.73 -1.08 13.71
N HIS A 179 -6.30 0.10 13.99
CA HIS A 179 -7.51 0.22 14.80
C HIS A 179 -8.65 -0.63 14.24
N CYS A 180 -8.95 -0.52 12.94
CA CYS A 180 -10.00 -1.32 12.32
C CYS A 180 -9.73 -2.83 12.42
N LEU A 181 -8.49 -3.27 12.20
CA LEU A 181 -8.13 -4.69 12.31
C LEU A 181 -8.24 -5.19 13.76
N ASP A 182 -7.69 -4.44 14.73
CA ASP A 182 -7.69 -4.81 16.15
C ASP A 182 -9.11 -4.80 16.75
N HIS A 183 -10.04 -4.00 16.20
CA HIS A 183 -11.44 -3.91 16.65
C HIS A 183 -12.44 -4.60 15.71
N ASN A 184 -11.97 -5.52 14.85
CA ASN A 184 -12.79 -6.28 13.91
C ASN A 184 -13.79 -5.42 13.11
N PHE A 185 -13.36 -4.23 12.69
CA PHE A 185 -14.14 -3.25 11.92
C PHE A 185 -15.44 -2.78 12.60
N SER A 186 -15.57 -2.95 13.92
CA SER A 186 -16.82 -2.64 14.66
C SER A 186 -17.33 -1.21 14.47
N ASP A 187 -16.43 -0.24 14.30
CA ASP A 187 -16.75 1.16 14.07
C ASP A 187 -16.39 1.66 12.65
N PHE A 188 -16.04 0.76 11.73
CA PHE A 188 -15.52 1.13 10.40
C PHE A 188 -16.48 2.01 9.59
N LEU A 189 -17.78 1.73 9.66
CA LEU A 189 -18.83 2.45 8.93
C LEU A 189 -19.44 3.61 9.75
N THR A 190 -18.83 3.97 10.88
CA THR A 190 -19.23 5.17 11.63
C THR A 190 -18.55 6.40 11.04
N HIS A 191 -19.21 7.56 11.17
CA HIS A 191 -18.62 8.84 10.81
C HIS A 191 -18.89 9.88 11.90
N THR A 192 -17.94 10.79 12.09
CA THR A 192 -17.98 11.87 13.08
C THR A 192 -18.29 13.22 12.43
N SER A 193 -17.96 13.38 11.15
CA SER A 193 -18.31 14.57 10.38
C SER A 193 -18.48 14.26 8.90
N CYS A 194 -19.20 15.13 8.19
CA CYS A 194 -19.43 15.07 6.76
C CYS A 194 -19.17 16.46 6.18
N LYS A 195 -18.24 16.57 5.23
CA LYS A 195 -17.84 17.83 4.60
C LYS A 195 -17.88 17.69 3.08
N ASP A 196 -18.50 18.65 2.42
CA ASP A 196 -18.46 18.76 0.95
C ASP A 196 -17.18 19.49 0.53
N HIS A 197 -16.32 18.82 -0.21
CA HIS A 197 -15.08 19.37 -0.79
C HIS A 197 -15.27 19.73 -2.27
N GLU A 198 -16.48 20.15 -2.64
CA GLU A 198 -16.83 20.64 -3.97
C GLU A 198 -16.48 19.62 -5.07
N SER A 199 -15.48 19.94 -5.90
CA SER A 199 -15.04 19.10 -7.01
C SER A 199 -14.47 17.74 -6.57
N ALA A 200 -13.93 17.66 -5.35
CA ALA A 200 -13.40 16.43 -4.77
C ALA A 200 -14.50 15.49 -4.21
N GLY A 201 -15.72 16.00 -4.00
CA GLY A 201 -16.85 15.24 -3.46
C GLY A 201 -16.97 15.35 -1.95
N VAL A 202 -17.75 14.43 -1.36
CA VAL A 202 -18.09 14.46 0.07
C VAL A 202 -17.13 13.57 0.86
N CYS A 203 -16.51 14.14 1.88
CA CYS A 203 -15.66 13.44 2.84
C CYS A 203 -16.45 13.09 4.10
N PHE A 204 -16.52 11.81 4.44
CA PHE A 204 -17.04 11.33 5.72
C PHE A 204 -15.87 10.94 6.62
N SER A 205 -15.52 11.78 7.60
CA SER A 205 -14.47 11.51 8.58
C SER A 205 -14.93 10.47 9.60
N CYS A 206 -14.07 9.54 9.99
CA CYS A 206 -14.43 8.41 10.84
C CYS A 206 -13.68 8.40 12.18
N ALA A 207 -14.26 7.76 13.19
CA ALA A 207 -13.68 7.66 14.54
C ALA A 207 -12.34 6.90 14.56
N TRP A 208 -12.17 5.94 13.65
CA TRP A 208 -10.93 5.19 13.48
C TRP A 208 -9.80 6.01 12.81
N GLY A 209 -10.01 7.28 12.48
CA GLY A 209 -8.93 8.17 11.98
C GLY A 209 -8.64 8.08 10.48
N GLY A 210 -9.64 7.69 9.68
CA GLY A 210 -9.62 7.86 8.23
C GLY A 210 -10.97 8.34 7.71
N SER A 211 -11.23 8.18 6.41
CA SER A 211 -12.41 8.75 5.78
C SER A 211 -12.88 8.05 4.50
N PHE A 212 -14.16 8.20 4.19
CA PHE A 212 -14.78 7.79 2.93
C PHE A 212 -14.95 8.98 1.98
N TRP A 213 -14.52 8.81 0.73
CA TRP A 213 -14.61 9.83 -0.32
C TRP A 213 -15.45 9.40 -1.53
N HIS A 214 -15.64 8.09 -1.69
CA HIS A 214 -16.31 7.49 -2.85
C HIS A 214 -17.60 6.76 -2.50
N HIS A 215 -17.89 6.62 -1.22
CA HIS A 215 -19.05 5.89 -0.70
C HIS A 215 -19.65 6.67 0.45
N ASP A 216 -20.98 6.70 0.51
CA ASP A 216 -21.69 7.15 1.69
C ASP A 216 -21.82 5.95 2.66
N PRO A 217 -21.16 5.98 3.83
CA PRO A 217 -21.21 4.87 4.79
C PRO A 217 -22.58 4.72 5.47
N THR A 218 -23.50 5.68 5.31
CA THR A 218 -24.87 5.62 5.82
C THR A 218 -25.82 4.87 4.89
N GLU A 219 -25.49 4.76 3.61
CA GLU A 219 -26.33 4.08 2.62
C GLU A 219 -26.39 2.56 2.88
N PRO A 220 -27.60 1.95 2.95
CA PRO A 220 -27.74 0.52 3.23
C PRO A 220 -26.95 -0.40 2.28
N GLN A 221 -26.93 -0.07 0.98
CA GLN A 221 -26.18 -0.85 -0.01
C GLN A 221 -24.67 -0.77 0.24
N SER A 222 -24.14 0.43 0.50
CA SER A 222 -22.73 0.63 0.82
C SER A 222 -22.32 -0.19 2.06
N ARG A 223 -23.18 -0.22 3.09
CA ARG A 223 -22.94 -1.02 4.30
C ARG A 223 -22.89 -2.53 4.02
N GLN A 224 -23.81 -3.04 3.20
CA GLN A 224 -23.80 -4.45 2.78
C GLN A 224 -22.56 -4.79 1.96
N ASP A 225 -22.20 -3.92 1.02
CA ASP A 225 -20.99 -4.07 0.21
C ASP A 225 -19.75 -4.15 1.09
N PHE A 226 -19.59 -3.24 2.05
CA PHE A 226 -18.45 -3.24 2.96
C PHE A 226 -18.43 -4.45 3.89
N ALA A 227 -19.58 -4.90 4.41
CA ALA A 227 -19.66 -6.13 5.19
C ALA A 227 -19.11 -7.34 4.41
N ARG A 228 -19.49 -7.47 3.13
CA ARG A 228 -18.96 -8.52 2.24
C ARG A 228 -17.46 -8.36 1.97
N ARG A 229 -16.98 -7.13 1.74
CA ARG A 229 -15.54 -6.85 1.53
C ARG A 229 -14.72 -7.20 2.77
N ILE A 230 -15.24 -6.93 3.97
CA ILE A 230 -14.61 -7.27 5.26
C ILE A 230 -14.58 -8.78 5.44
N ALA A 231 -15.71 -9.48 5.24
CA ALA A 231 -15.76 -10.93 5.31
C ALA A 231 -14.69 -11.58 4.39
N ARG A 232 -14.60 -11.12 3.13
CA ARG A 232 -13.58 -11.57 2.19
C ARG A 232 -12.15 -11.33 2.67
N LEU A 233 -11.88 -10.19 3.30
CA LEU A 233 -10.57 -9.88 3.87
C LEU A 233 -10.15 -10.94 4.90
N TYR A 234 -11.08 -11.41 5.73
CA TYR A 234 -10.90 -12.50 6.71
C TYR A 234 -10.92 -13.90 6.09
N GLY A 235 -10.93 -14.03 4.76
CA GLY A 235 -10.98 -15.33 4.09
C GLY A 235 -12.36 -16.01 4.14
N GLN A 236 -13.43 -15.23 4.39
CA GLN A 236 -14.81 -15.70 4.41
C GLN A 236 -15.49 -15.31 3.08
N GLY A 237 -16.06 -16.28 2.36
CA GLY A 237 -16.76 -16.01 1.10
C GLY A 237 -15.89 -16.28 -0.12
N GLU A 238 -15.75 -15.28 -1.01
CA GLU A 238 -15.23 -15.52 -2.37
C GLU A 238 -13.74 -15.85 -2.45
N VAL A 239 -12.99 -15.56 -1.38
CA VAL A 239 -11.56 -15.89 -1.31
C VAL A 239 -11.31 -16.72 -0.05
N PRO A 240 -10.89 -17.99 -0.18
CA PRO A 240 -10.70 -18.85 0.97
C PRO A 240 -9.54 -18.39 1.84
N LEU A 241 -9.63 -18.69 3.14
CA LEU A 241 -8.58 -18.42 4.12
C LEU A 241 -7.22 -18.99 3.68
N SER A 242 -7.19 -20.20 3.11
CA SER A 242 -5.96 -20.88 2.70
C SER A 242 -5.19 -20.25 1.54
N LYS A 243 -5.80 -19.31 0.79
CA LYS A 243 -5.13 -18.68 -0.36
C LYS A 243 -4.12 -17.63 0.15
N PRO A 244 -2.84 -17.66 -0.29
CA PRO A 244 -1.86 -16.64 0.09
C PRO A 244 -2.32 -15.21 -0.22
N ARG A 245 -1.80 -14.23 0.53
CA ARG A 245 -2.16 -12.81 0.37
C ARG A 245 -0.94 -11.95 0.09
N VAL A 246 -1.06 -11.06 -0.90
CA VAL A 246 -0.16 -9.94 -1.12
C VAL A 246 -0.90 -8.66 -0.74
N PHE A 247 -0.51 -8.05 0.37
CA PHE A 247 -1.04 -6.75 0.77
C PHE A 247 -0.20 -5.64 0.18
N VAL A 248 -0.87 -4.62 -0.36
CA VAL A 248 -0.22 -3.43 -0.92
C VAL A 248 -0.76 -2.20 -0.20
N ARG A 249 0.14 -1.35 0.30
CA ARG A 249 -0.22 -0.11 1.00
C ARG A 249 0.65 1.04 0.53
N SER A 250 0.04 2.17 0.21
CA SER A 250 0.75 3.45 0.17
C SER A 250 0.86 4.00 1.59
N MET A 251 2.05 4.40 2.03
CA MET A 251 2.24 4.95 3.36
C MET A 251 1.69 6.38 3.42
N ASN A 252 0.98 6.73 4.50
CA ASN A 252 0.50 8.11 4.67
C ASN A 252 1.61 9.05 5.18
N SER A 253 2.68 8.48 5.75
CA SER A 253 3.86 9.23 6.18
C SER A 253 5.07 8.33 6.42
N THR A 254 6.26 8.92 6.46
CA THR A 254 7.50 8.21 6.82
C THR A 254 7.44 7.63 8.24
N ASP A 255 6.75 8.27 9.18
CA ASP A 255 6.64 7.79 10.57
C ASP A 255 5.94 6.43 10.68
N GLU A 256 5.12 6.07 9.68
CA GLU A 256 4.44 4.77 9.63
C GLU A 256 5.43 3.59 9.53
N VAL A 257 6.72 3.83 9.23
CA VAL A 257 7.77 2.79 9.21
C VAL A 257 7.82 2.04 10.54
N TYR A 258 7.66 2.74 11.66
CA TYR A 258 7.72 2.11 12.97
C TYR A 258 6.52 1.20 13.29
N LEU A 259 5.45 1.27 12.50
CA LEU A 259 4.26 0.44 12.65
C LEU A 259 4.29 -0.83 11.78
N ILE A 260 5.31 -1.00 10.93
CA ILE A 260 5.45 -2.14 10.01
C ILE A 260 5.40 -3.49 10.76
N PRO A 261 6.15 -3.73 11.86
CA PRO A 261 6.11 -5.03 12.54
C PRO A 261 4.72 -5.34 13.11
N LYS A 262 4.05 -4.33 13.70
CA LYS A 262 2.71 -4.48 14.25
C LYS A 262 1.70 -4.79 13.15
N LEU A 263 1.78 -4.10 12.00
CA LEU A 263 0.95 -4.42 10.83
C LEU A 263 1.15 -5.87 10.39
N MET A 264 2.39 -6.29 10.19
CA MET A 264 2.69 -7.64 9.72
C MET A 264 2.19 -8.72 10.70
N GLN A 265 2.37 -8.48 12.01
CA GLN A 265 1.86 -9.35 13.05
C GLN A 265 0.32 -9.43 13.03
N THR A 266 -0.37 -8.28 12.97
CA THR A 266 -1.84 -8.23 12.92
C THR A 266 -2.37 -8.95 11.67
N LEU A 267 -1.75 -8.79 10.51
CA LEU A 267 -2.16 -9.49 9.28
C LEU A 267 -1.97 -11.02 9.39
N ARG A 268 -0.86 -11.48 9.98
CA ARG A 268 -0.61 -12.91 10.21
C ARG A 268 -1.56 -13.51 11.26
N TRP A 269 -1.92 -12.75 12.29
CA TRP A 269 -2.95 -13.17 13.25
C TRP A 269 -4.34 -13.23 12.64
N MET A 270 -4.66 -12.27 11.76
CA MET A 270 -5.92 -12.26 11.01
C MET A 270 -6.04 -13.48 10.08
N LEU A 271 -4.93 -13.98 9.54
CA LEU A 271 -4.88 -15.06 8.56
C LEU A 271 -3.92 -16.19 9.00
N PRO A 272 -4.29 -16.95 10.04
CA PRO A 272 -3.40 -17.95 10.63
C PRO A 272 -3.09 -19.08 9.66
N GLY A 273 -1.82 -19.49 9.58
CA GLY A 273 -1.35 -20.59 8.74
C GLY A 273 -1.22 -20.25 7.25
N VAL A 274 -1.40 -18.98 6.87
CA VAL A 274 -1.36 -18.51 5.50
C VAL A 274 -0.11 -17.68 5.27
N THR A 275 0.51 -17.84 4.11
CA THR A 275 1.62 -16.97 3.70
C THR A 275 1.09 -15.57 3.38
N VAL A 276 1.66 -14.58 4.06
CA VAL A 276 1.31 -13.17 3.93
C VAL A 276 2.54 -12.44 3.43
N TYR A 277 2.37 -11.66 2.36
CA TYR A 277 3.37 -10.73 1.80
C TYR A 277 2.87 -9.30 1.97
N LEU A 278 3.78 -8.35 2.14
CA LEU A 278 3.46 -6.95 2.32
C LEU A 278 4.40 -6.06 1.49
N LEU A 279 3.82 -5.28 0.57
CA LEU A 279 4.48 -4.21 -0.15
C LEU A 279 4.04 -2.85 0.40
N LEU A 280 5.01 -2.04 0.80
CA LEU A 280 4.82 -0.66 1.26
C LEU A 280 5.39 0.31 0.24
N LEU A 281 4.52 1.21 -0.26
CA LEU A 281 4.87 2.24 -1.23
C LEU A 281 5.13 3.54 -0.48
N VAL A 282 6.33 4.09 -0.63
CA VAL A 282 6.78 5.32 0.05
C VAL A 282 6.92 6.41 -0.98
N ASP A 283 5.99 7.36 -0.95
CA ASP A 283 5.97 8.43 -1.94
C ASP A 283 6.98 9.53 -1.70
N ASN A 284 7.16 10.34 -2.74
CA ASN A 284 7.92 11.58 -2.67
C ASN A 284 9.37 11.33 -2.25
N GLN A 285 10.05 10.39 -2.90
CA GLN A 285 11.45 10.06 -2.64
C GLN A 285 12.35 10.55 -3.80
N PRO A 286 13.60 10.94 -3.54
CA PRO A 286 14.48 11.48 -4.59
C PRO A 286 14.76 10.51 -5.73
N ALA A 287 14.74 9.21 -5.45
CA ALA A 287 14.93 8.16 -6.43
C ALA A 287 14.09 6.93 -6.08
N PRO A 288 13.53 6.23 -7.09
CA PRO A 288 12.82 4.98 -6.86
C PRO A 288 13.78 3.86 -6.48
N GLY A 289 13.28 2.84 -5.78
CA GLY A 289 14.08 1.67 -5.46
C GLY A 289 13.53 0.83 -4.31
N PHE A 290 13.94 -0.43 -4.29
CA PHE A 290 13.54 -1.41 -3.28
C PHE A 290 14.45 -1.38 -2.07
N MET A 291 13.84 -1.52 -0.91
CA MET A 291 14.50 -1.84 0.35
C MET A 291 13.80 -3.03 0.99
N ARG A 292 14.56 -3.82 1.75
CA ARG A 292 14.05 -4.97 2.51
C ARG A 292 14.64 -4.96 3.91
N LEU A 293 13.77 -5.17 4.90
CA LEU A 293 14.21 -5.32 6.28
C LEU A 293 14.80 -6.72 6.49
N GLN A 294 16.03 -6.80 6.98
CA GLN A 294 16.68 -8.07 7.27
C GLN A 294 15.85 -8.93 8.24
N GLY A 295 15.79 -10.23 7.96
CA GLY A 295 15.01 -11.19 8.75
C GLY A 295 13.50 -11.19 8.48
N VAL A 296 13.00 -10.33 7.58
CA VAL A 296 11.57 -10.27 7.23
C VAL A 296 11.38 -10.26 5.70
N PRO A 297 11.67 -11.39 5.02
CA PRO A 297 11.70 -11.43 3.55
C PRO A 297 10.34 -11.16 2.88
N ASP A 298 9.25 -11.38 3.61
CA ASP A 298 7.89 -11.15 3.12
C ASP A 298 7.47 -9.66 3.13
N VAL A 299 8.31 -8.78 3.68
CA VAL A 299 8.05 -7.34 3.75
C VAL A 299 9.04 -6.59 2.86
N VAL A 300 8.48 -5.85 1.92
CA VAL A 300 9.24 -5.09 0.93
C VAL A 300 8.77 -3.65 0.93
N VAL A 301 9.73 -2.72 0.86
CA VAL A 301 9.48 -1.27 0.78
C VAL A 301 9.94 -0.78 -0.58
N TYR A 302 9.10 -0.02 -1.27
CA TYR A 302 9.45 0.59 -2.55
C TYR A 302 9.30 2.12 -2.45
N LYS A 303 10.38 2.83 -2.76
CA LYS A 303 10.40 4.29 -2.90
C LYS A 303 9.82 4.66 -4.26
N THR A 304 8.86 5.59 -4.32
CA THR A 304 8.41 6.18 -5.59
C THR A 304 9.02 7.58 -5.75
N GLY A 305 9.32 7.96 -7.00
CA GLY A 305 9.99 9.22 -7.32
C GLY A 305 9.15 10.46 -7.01
N GLU A 306 9.80 11.51 -6.51
CA GLU A 306 9.18 12.82 -6.23
C GLU A 306 8.73 13.58 -7.48
N THR A 307 9.19 13.17 -8.67
CA THR A 307 8.81 13.76 -9.96
C THR A 307 7.31 13.70 -10.21
N LEU A 308 6.61 12.68 -9.69
CA LEU A 308 5.14 12.56 -9.78
C LEU A 308 4.40 13.69 -9.06
N PHE A 309 5.01 14.27 -8.04
CA PHE A 309 4.41 15.31 -7.18
C PHE A 309 5.09 16.67 -7.34
N ALA A 310 6.07 16.77 -8.24
CA ALA A 310 6.80 17.99 -8.52
C ALA A 310 5.86 19.12 -9.00
N ASN A 311 6.26 20.37 -8.75
CA ASN A 311 5.51 21.57 -9.13
C ASN A 311 4.05 21.56 -8.63
N GLY A 312 3.82 21.05 -7.42
CA GLY A 312 2.47 20.90 -6.89
C GLY A 312 1.61 19.96 -7.73
N GLY A 313 2.21 18.89 -8.27
CA GLY A 313 1.54 17.85 -9.04
C GLY A 313 0.87 18.37 -10.30
N ALA A 314 1.40 19.43 -10.92
CA ALA A 314 0.88 19.97 -12.17
C ALA A 314 0.84 18.92 -13.30
N ALA A 315 1.77 17.96 -13.28
CA ALA A 315 1.80 16.84 -14.21
C ALA A 315 1.01 15.62 -13.69
N TRP A 316 0.65 15.59 -12.41
CA TRP A 316 0.12 14.40 -11.76
C TRP A 316 -1.18 13.94 -12.41
N THR A 317 -1.24 12.65 -12.72
CA THR A 317 -2.48 11.96 -13.06
C THR A 317 -2.63 10.68 -12.27
N MET A 318 -3.89 10.25 -12.09
CA MET A 318 -4.20 8.94 -11.51
C MET A 318 -3.56 7.79 -12.30
N GLN A 319 -3.44 7.94 -13.63
CA GLN A 319 -2.82 6.93 -14.49
C GLN A 319 -1.32 6.81 -14.21
N GLU A 320 -0.58 7.92 -14.21
CA GLU A 320 0.87 7.91 -13.96
C GLU A 320 1.22 7.36 -12.58
N GLN A 321 0.46 7.72 -11.54
CA GLN A 321 0.70 7.16 -10.21
C GLN A 321 0.33 5.66 -10.17
N ALA A 322 -0.74 5.23 -10.83
CA ALA A 322 -1.07 3.82 -10.95
C ALA A 322 -0.02 3.03 -11.74
N GLU A 323 0.64 3.64 -12.72
CA GLU A 323 1.74 3.04 -13.47
C GLU A 323 2.99 2.88 -12.61
N ALA A 324 3.39 3.91 -11.85
CA ALA A 324 4.51 3.82 -10.91
C ALA A 324 4.27 2.78 -9.81
N TYR A 325 3.05 2.71 -9.27
CA TYR A 325 2.68 1.68 -8.30
C TYR A 325 2.61 0.29 -8.95
N GLY A 326 2.14 0.20 -10.18
CA GLY A 326 2.07 -1.04 -10.94
C GLY A 326 3.46 -1.64 -11.18
N GLU A 327 4.45 -0.79 -11.53
CA GLU A 327 5.85 -1.21 -11.64
C GLU A 327 6.35 -1.80 -10.30
N ALA A 328 6.14 -1.09 -9.20
CA ALA A 328 6.53 -1.55 -7.86
C ALA A 328 5.89 -2.89 -7.49
N ILE A 329 4.59 -3.06 -7.76
CA ILE A 329 3.85 -4.29 -7.49
C ILE A 329 4.42 -5.44 -8.32
N ALA A 330 4.62 -5.24 -9.61
CA ALA A 330 5.13 -6.27 -10.49
C ALA A 330 6.56 -6.71 -10.11
N LEU A 331 7.43 -5.77 -9.76
CA LEU A 331 8.79 -6.07 -9.33
C LEU A 331 8.81 -6.80 -7.97
N ALA A 332 7.90 -6.46 -7.04
CA ALA A 332 7.75 -7.20 -5.78
C ALA A 332 7.26 -8.64 -6.02
N THR A 333 6.31 -8.84 -6.95
CA THR A 333 5.86 -10.17 -7.40
C THR A 333 7.04 -11.01 -7.90
N HIS A 334 7.90 -10.41 -8.73
CA HIS A 334 9.13 -11.05 -9.21
C HIS A 334 10.08 -11.42 -8.06
N LEU A 335 10.33 -10.48 -7.15
CA LEU A 335 11.21 -10.70 -6.00
C LEU A 335 10.77 -11.91 -5.16
N TRP A 336 9.47 -12.04 -4.86
CA TRP A 336 8.95 -13.15 -4.07
C TRP A 336 8.85 -14.47 -4.85
N ALA A 337 8.64 -14.42 -6.17
CA ALA A 337 8.57 -15.61 -7.00
C ALA A 337 9.93 -16.26 -7.24
N ASP A 338 10.96 -15.42 -7.40
CA ASP A 338 12.25 -15.86 -7.92
C ASP A 338 13.37 -15.91 -6.87
N GLY A 339 13.20 -15.19 -5.76
CA GLY A 339 14.14 -15.13 -4.64
C GLY A 339 15.39 -14.28 -4.87
N ASP A 340 15.72 -13.94 -6.12
CA ASP A 340 17.00 -13.27 -6.45
C ASP A 340 16.96 -12.44 -7.75
N LEU A 341 15.86 -11.72 -8.00
CA LEU A 341 15.77 -10.87 -9.19
C LEU A 341 16.35 -9.47 -8.94
N GLN A 342 17.13 -9.01 -9.93
CA GLN A 342 17.34 -7.57 -10.19
C GLN A 342 15.96 -6.93 -10.44
N PRO A 343 15.64 -5.77 -9.84
CA PRO A 343 16.54 -4.74 -9.36
C PRO A 343 17.22 -5.06 -8.03
N ARG A 344 18.42 -4.51 -7.84
CA ARG A 344 19.16 -4.58 -6.57
C ARG A 344 18.27 -4.09 -5.41
N VAL A 345 17.86 -5.03 -4.57
CA VAL A 345 17.17 -4.73 -3.31
C VAL A 345 18.20 -4.29 -2.28
N GLU A 346 18.01 -3.12 -1.68
CA GLU A 346 18.84 -2.64 -0.58
C GLU A 346 18.38 -3.28 0.74
N ASP A 347 19.18 -4.19 1.30
CA ASP A 347 18.89 -4.75 2.62
C ASP A 347 19.27 -3.74 3.72
N VAL A 348 18.34 -3.50 4.66
CA VAL A 348 18.53 -2.65 5.84
C VAL A 348 18.38 -3.49 7.11
N ALA A 349 19.25 -3.27 8.09
CA ALA A 349 19.34 -4.12 9.27
C ALA A 349 18.25 -3.85 10.32
N SER A 350 17.62 -2.66 10.28
CA SER A 350 16.66 -2.24 11.32
C SER A 350 15.67 -1.19 10.82
N LEU A 351 14.58 -0.97 11.56
CA LEU A 351 13.62 0.11 11.26
C LEU A 351 14.22 1.51 11.38
N PRO A 352 15.07 1.84 12.38
CA PRO A 352 15.77 3.12 12.39
C PRO A 352 16.64 3.35 11.16
N GLU A 353 17.33 2.31 10.67
CA GLU A 353 18.09 2.41 9.43
C GLU A 353 17.16 2.65 8.24
N LEU A 354 16.09 1.85 8.10
CA LEU A 354 15.08 2.06 7.06
C LEU A 354 14.55 3.50 7.06
N PHE A 355 14.18 4.01 8.23
CA PHE A 355 13.70 5.39 8.39
C PHE A 355 14.76 6.40 7.96
N ALA A 356 16.03 6.21 8.33
CA ALA A 356 17.13 7.10 7.95
C ALA A 356 17.44 7.10 6.44
N ARG A 357 17.05 6.05 5.71
CA ARG A 357 17.17 5.96 4.24
C ARG A 357 16.03 6.64 3.48
N LEU A 358 14.96 7.01 4.18
CA LEU A 358 13.81 7.67 3.60
C LEU A 358 13.89 9.18 3.81
N VAL A 359 13.47 9.94 2.82
CA VAL A 359 13.25 11.37 3.01
C VAL A 359 11.88 11.57 3.66
N PRO A 360 11.77 12.35 4.75
CA PRO A 360 10.50 12.63 5.41
C PRO A 360 9.43 13.14 4.44
N PHE A 361 8.20 12.62 4.57
CA PHE A 361 7.01 13.13 3.89
C PHE A 361 5.75 12.99 4.75
N PHE A 362 4.69 13.68 4.33
CA PHE A 362 3.35 13.59 4.91
C PHE A 362 2.30 13.68 3.81
N GLY A 363 1.39 12.71 3.75
CA GLY A 363 0.29 12.62 2.79
C GLY A 363 -0.98 13.38 3.18
N GLY A 364 -0.92 14.20 4.23
CA GLY A 364 -2.07 14.89 4.81
C GLY A 364 -2.81 14.08 5.88
N ASP A 365 -3.75 14.72 6.56
CA ASP A 365 -4.65 14.09 7.52
C ASP A 365 -5.64 13.18 6.78
N ALA A 366 -5.47 11.87 6.93
CA ALA A 366 -6.31 10.86 6.28
C ALA A 366 -7.81 10.95 6.69
N SER A 367 -8.14 11.64 7.78
CA SER A 367 -9.52 11.81 8.20
C SER A 367 -10.25 12.98 7.52
N THR A 368 -9.53 13.97 6.98
CA THR A 368 -10.14 15.21 6.49
C THR A 368 -9.57 15.75 5.17
N GLU A 369 -8.41 15.27 4.73
CA GLU A 369 -7.70 15.79 3.55
C GLU A 369 -7.61 14.74 2.43
N MET A 370 -7.38 15.20 1.20
CA MET A 370 -6.99 14.35 0.08
C MET A 370 -5.51 13.97 0.14
N TYR A 371 -5.12 12.91 -0.57
CA TYR A 371 -3.76 12.37 -0.45
C TYR A 371 -2.83 13.25 -1.24
N TRP A 372 -1.91 13.92 -0.56
CA TRP A 372 -0.95 14.81 -1.19
C TRP A 372 0.41 14.73 -0.50
N PRO A 373 1.30 13.82 -0.91
CA PRO A 373 2.57 13.62 -0.25
C PRO A 373 3.45 14.85 -0.43
N SER A 374 3.77 15.49 0.68
CA SER A 374 4.56 16.72 0.71
C SER A 374 5.71 16.61 1.70
N ARG A 375 6.73 17.43 1.53
CA ARG A 375 7.82 17.55 2.52
C ARG A 375 7.26 18.24 3.77
N PRO A 376 7.55 17.74 4.98
CA PRO A 376 7.14 18.41 6.19
C PRO A 376 7.74 19.82 6.21
N THR A 377 6.93 20.81 6.52
CA THR A 377 7.44 22.15 6.87
C THR A 377 8.06 22.09 8.27
N PRO A 378 9.01 22.98 8.63
CA PRO A 378 9.59 23.01 9.98
C PRO A 378 8.53 23.05 11.09
N THR A 379 7.41 23.74 10.87
CA THR A 379 6.28 23.79 11.80
C THR A 379 5.62 22.43 12.00
N GLN A 380 5.49 21.64 10.93
CA GLN A 380 4.93 20.28 11.01
C GLN A 380 5.88 19.31 11.73
N GLU A 381 7.19 19.49 11.61
CA GLU A 381 8.17 18.64 12.31
C GLU A 381 8.01 18.73 13.83
N VAL A 382 7.81 19.94 14.37
CA VAL A 382 7.64 20.18 15.83
C VAL A 382 6.41 19.46 16.40
N SER A 383 5.29 19.49 15.68
CA SER A 383 4.07 18.77 16.11
C SER A 383 4.24 17.26 16.09
N ARG A 384 5.07 16.72 15.19
CA ARG A 384 5.27 15.27 15.02
C ARG A 384 6.23 14.68 16.05
N THR A 385 7.31 15.39 16.40
CA THR A 385 8.22 14.93 17.45
C THR A 385 7.49 14.71 18.78
N SER A 386 6.49 15.54 19.05
CA SER A 386 5.66 15.43 20.26
C SER A 386 4.80 14.16 20.28
N HIS A 387 4.26 13.73 19.13
CA HIS A 387 3.44 12.52 19.03
C HIS A 387 4.24 11.22 18.89
N CYS A 388 5.40 11.25 18.22
CA CYS A 388 6.21 10.05 18.00
C CYS A 388 6.92 9.59 19.28
N VAL A 389 7.47 10.52 20.07
CA VAL A 389 8.18 10.20 21.32
C VAL A 389 7.23 9.60 22.37
N ALA A 390 6.00 10.12 22.46
CA ALA A 390 5.00 9.60 23.42
C ALA A 390 4.48 8.19 23.08
N ARG A 391 4.53 7.77 21.81
CA ARG A 391 4.03 6.46 21.36
C ARG A 391 5.11 5.39 21.26
N SER A 392 6.35 5.76 20.94
CA SER A 392 7.45 4.80 20.73
C SER A 392 7.79 4.00 21.99
N THR A 393 7.78 4.64 23.17
CA THR A 393 8.12 3.99 24.44
C THR A 393 7.16 2.86 24.84
N ASN A 394 5.90 2.89 24.39
CA ASN A 394 4.92 1.84 24.65
C ASN A 394 4.97 0.69 23.62
N LEU A 395 5.33 0.98 22.36
CA LEU A 395 5.34 -0.01 21.28
C LEU A 395 6.54 -0.96 21.34
N SER A 396 7.73 -0.45 21.69
CA SER A 396 8.94 -1.29 21.82
C SER A 396 8.79 -2.38 22.89
N HIS A 397 8.07 -2.09 23.98
CA HIS A 397 7.83 -3.06 25.05
C HIS A 397 6.83 -4.16 24.63
N GLN A 398 5.82 -3.84 23.82
CA GLN A 398 4.82 -4.81 23.36
C GLN A 398 5.34 -5.73 22.25
N VAL A 399 6.14 -5.20 21.30
CA VAL A 399 6.68 -5.99 20.18
C VAL A 399 7.74 -6.98 20.64
N LEU A 400 8.62 -6.60 21.58
CA LEU A 400 9.65 -7.50 22.12
C LEU A 400 9.06 -8.67 22.94
N HIS A 401 7.99 -8.43 23.70
CA HIS A 401 7.30 -9.51 24.41
C HIS A 401 6.58 -10.49 23.46
N GLY A 402 6.02 -10.00 22.34
CA GLY A 402 5.40 -10.86 21.32
C GLY A 402 6.39 -11.77 20.59
N ALA A 403 7.58 -11.26 20.26
CA ALA A 403 8.62 -12.05 19.60
C ALA A 403 9.23 -13.14 20.51
N ALA A 404 9.39 -12.86 21.81
CA ALA A 404 9.85 -13.84 22.78
C ALA A 404 8.84 -14.99 23.00
N LEU A 405 7.54 -14.71 22.89
CA LEU A 405 6.47 -15.72 22.92
C LEU A 405 6.44 -16.60 21.67
N PHE A 406 6.77 -16.04 20.50
CA PHE A 406 6.81 -16.78 19.24
C PHE A 406 7.91 -17.84 19.21
N ASN A 407 9.10 -17.54 19.75
CA ASN A 407 10.16 -18.54 19.92
C ASN A 407 9.81 -19.65 20.93
N ARG A 408 8.88 -19.40 21.87
CA ARG A 408 8.40 -20.43 22.81
C ARG A 408 7.34 -21.35 22.21
N MET A 409 6.50 -20.86 21.30
CA MET A 409 5.44 -21.68 20.69
C MET A 409 5.92 -22.54 19.52
N ALA A 410 6.93 -22.08 18.76
CA ALA A 410 7.50 -22.87 17.65
C ALA A 410 8.28 -24.13 18.12
N VAL A 411 8.73 -24.17 19.38
CA VAL A 411 9.51 -25.29 19.95
C VAL A 411 8.62 -26.38 20.56
N HIS A 412 7.32 -26.13 20.78
CA HIS A 412 6.40 -27.08 21.43
C HIS A 412 5.27 -27.60 20.53
N GLY A 413 5.30 -27.34 19.22
CA GLY A 413 4.31 -27.85 18.26
C GLY A 413 4.65 -29.19 17.59
N GLY A 414 5.71 -29.87 18.04
CA GLY A 414 6.11 -31.18 17.51
C GLY A 414 6.06 -32.25 18.59
N ALA A 415 4.87 -32.81 18.83
CA ALA A 415 4.66 -34.11 19.46
C ALA A 415 3.35 -34.71 18.94
#